data_AF-A0A9W7AY33-F1
#
_entry.id   AF-A0A9W7AY33-F1
#
_cell.length_a   1.000
_cell.length_b   1.000
_cell.length_c   1.000
_cell.angle_alpha   90.00
_cell.angle_beta   90.00
_cell.angle_gamma   90.00
#
_symmetry.space_group_name_H-M   'P 1'
#
loop_
_entity.id
_entity.type
_entity.pdbx_description
1 polymer ?
#
loop_
_entity_poly.entity_id
_entity_poly.type
_entity_poly.pdbx_seq_one_letter_code
_entity_poly.pdbx_strand_id
1 'polypeptide(L)'
;MIFSGGGNTWGVITSLTLLTHSLPESGATMFQFSVVVDDYCDMDMFSKIMDSYMELLPTVDERWSGLTFFIPKALDDSAKCSLQYTRSPLLRRNIFNQYVFLGTEEEAHDVVGSMAAIGLQKTLARKITTWNDDYVKMADPEYLFPTPFAPNKTLNFFMPSDTRVGGVPSVLVPREKSADVGQAIKNRFNECAANGLTQDGICGWYEIYHAVSGNAKEPFDADSVSITSSFRNTLYHLVDTGNPSHDTMDAVYELLGDHCYQSECAYEISEAAGGWKKRVYGEQYDKLLAIKMKYDPDEVFWCRHCIGDEE
;
A
#
# COMPACT_ATOMS: atom_id res chain seq x y z
N MET A 1 -21.28 -17.13 -7.89
CA MET A 1 -21.08 -15.91 -8.68
C MET A 1 -20.09 -15.06 -7.92
N ILE A 2 -18.92 -14.81 -8.49
CA ILE A 2 -18.01 -13.77 -8.02
C ILE A 2 -17.89 -12.84 -9.22
N PHE A 3 -18.51 -11.67 -9.11
CA PHE A 3 -18.21 -10.54 -9.98
C PHE A 3 -17.12 -9.73 -9.27
N SER A 4 -16.16 -9.23 -10.05
CA SER A 4 -14.78 -8.90 -9.69
C SER A 4 -14.55 -7.90 -8.55
N GLY A 5 -13.33 -7.97 -8.01
CA GLY A 5 -12.47 -6.79 -7.87
C GLY A 5 -12.66 -5.96 -6.59
N GLY A 6 -12.14 -6.48 -5.48
CA GLY A 6 -11.61 -5.63 -4.43
C GLY A 6 -12.61 -4.85 -3.56
N GLY A 7 -12.71 -5.23 -2.28
CA GLY A 7 -13.26 -4.44 -1.17
C GLY A 7 -14.77 -4.18 -1.17
N ASN A 8 -15.41 -4.09 -2.35
CA ASN A 8 -16.80 -3.66 -2.52
C ASN A 8 -17.75 -4.81 -2.93
N THR A 9 -17.31 -6.06 -2.83
CA THR A 9 -18.14 -7.21 -3.20
C THR A 9 -18.98 -7.66 -2.01
N TRP A 10 -20.28 -7.39 -2.07
CA TRP A 10 -21.27 -8.15 -1.33
C TRP A 10 -21.25 -9.59 -1.84
N GLY A 11 -20.54 -10.48 -1.14
CA GLY A 11 -20.41 -11.86 -1.56
C GLY A 11 -19.99 -12.76 -0.40
N VAL A 12 -20.58 -13.95 -0.32
CA VAL A 12 -20.11 -15.01 0.57
C VAL A 12 -19.16 -15.89 -0.23
N ILE A 13 -17.87 -15.87 0.12
CA ILE A 13 -16.90 -16.83 -0.41
C ILE A 13 -17.15 -18.17 0.30
N THR A 14 -17.85 -19.09 -0.37
CA THR A 14 -18.13 -20.43 0.18
C THR A 14 -17.02 -21.44 -0.12
N SER A 15 -16.15 -21.16 -1.10
CA SER A 15 -14.97 -21.95 -1.42
C SER A 15 -13.93 -21.10 -2.17
N LEU A 16 -12.65 -21.40 -1.97
CA LEU A 16 -11.52 -20.79 -2.67
C LEU A 16 -10.60 -21.91 -3.17
N THR A 17 -10.28 -21.89 -4.46
CA THR A 17 -9.24 -22.76 -5.03
C THR A 17 -8.13 -21.87 -5.54
N LEU A 18 -6.92 -22.07 -5.03
CA LEU A 18 -5.73 -21.31 -5.43
C LEU A 18 -4.86 -22.19 -6.32
N LEU A 19 -4.50 -21.69 -7.50
CA LEU A 19 -3.39 -22.26 -8.27
C LEU A 19 -2.10 -21.73 -7.65
N THR A 20 -1.39 -22.56 -6.90
CA THR A 20 -0.12 -22.20 -6.28
C THR A 20 1.05 -22.73 -7.09
N HIS A 21 2.15 -21.99 -7.09
CA HIS A 21 3.42 -22.46 -7.64
C HIS A 21 4.22 -23.19 -6.56
N SER A 22 5.02 -24.18 -6.94
CA SER A 22 6.01 -24.77 -6.04
C SER A 22 7.03 -23.70 -5.63
N LEU A 23 7.45 -23.73 -4.37
CA LEU A 23 8.62 -22.96 -3.94
C LEU A 23 9.86 -23.45 -4.71
N PRO A 24 10.85 -22.58 -4.96
CA PRO A 24 12.16 -23.01 -5.42
C PRO A 24 12.75 -24.09 -4.51
N GLU A 25 13.68 -24.91 -5.00
CA GLU A 25 14.35 -25.92 -4.16
C GLU A 25 15.04 -25.32 -2.94
N SER A 26 15.54 -24.08 -3.04
CA SER A 26 16.11 -23.31 -1.94
C SER A 26 15.07 -22.82 -0.91
N GLY A 27 13.78 -22.91 -1.23
CA GLY A 27 12.66 -22.41 -0.42
C GLY A 27 12.49 -20.90 -0.55
N ALA A 28 11.95 -20.29 0.49
CA ALA A 28 11.89 -18.83 0.61
C ALA A 28 12.34 -18.40 2.02
N THR A 29 12.70 -17.14 2.19
CA THR A 29 13.09 -16.56 3.47
C THR A 29 12.31 -15.29 3.71
N MET A 30 11.62 -15.21 4.84
CA MET A 30 11.02 -13.98 5.33
C MET A 30 12.06 -13.18 6.08
N PHE A 31 12.23 -11.94 5.67
CA PHE A 31 13.02 -10.94 6.37
C PHE A 31 12.14 -9.88 6.99
N GLN A 32 12.52 -9.43 8.18
CA GLN A 32 12.04 -8.16 8.71
C GLN A 32 13.22 -7.26 8.99
N PHE A 33 13.08 -6.00 8.62
CA PHE A 33 14.02 -4.97 9.02
C PHE A 33 13.27 -3.80 9.66
N SER A 34 14.01 -3.01 10.41
CA SER A 34 13.48 -1.78 10.98
C SER A 34 14.55 -0.78 11.34
N VAL A 35 14.15 0.48 11.41
CA VAL A 35 14.91 1.51 12.09
C VAL A 35 14.00 2.28 13.04
N VAL A 36 14.58 2.69 14.15
CA VAL A 36 14.01 3.69 15.04
C VAL A 36 14.80 4.97 14.82
N VAL A 37 14.11 6.05 14.49
CA VAL A 37 14.68 7.38 14.27
C VAL A 37 14.37 8.14 15.55
N ASP A 38 15.29 8.26 16.51
CA ASP A 38 14.95 8.79 17.85
C ASP A 38 14.62 10.30 17.85
N ASP A 39 15.18 11.05 16.89
CA ASP A 39 14.93 12.48 16.72
C ASP A 39 14.31 12.75 15.34
N TYR A 40 13.02 13.07 15.34
CA TYR A 40 12.29 13.45 14.12
C TYR A 40 12.32 14.96 13.85
N CYS A 41 12.93 15.77 14.74
CA CYS A 41 13.13 17.21 14.45
C CYS A 41 14.18 17.38 13.36
N ASP A 42 15.10 16.42 13.26
CA ASP A 42 16.11 16.37 12.23
C ASP A 42 15.70 15.41 11.11
N MET A 43 14.94 15.94 10.16
CA MET A 43 14.51 15.25 8.95
C MET A 43 15.67 14.76 8.07
N ASP A 44 16.91 15.16 8.32
CA ASP A 44 18.06 14.78 7.49
C ASP A 44 18.34 13.27 7.56
N MET A 45 18.26 12.67 8.76
CA MET A 45 18.50 11.23 8.89
C MET A 45 17.41 10.43 8.19
N PHE A 46 16.14 10.79 8.40
CA PHE A 46 15.01 10.17 7.71
C PHE A 46 15.13 10.34 6.19
N SER A 47 15.44 11.54 5.71
CA SER A 47 15.57 11.84 4.29
C SER A 47 16.69 11.03 3.64
N LYS A 48 17.86 10.92 4.29
CA LYS A 48 18.98 10.09 3.80
C LYS A 48 18.60 8.62 3.70
N ILE A 49 17.94 8.07 4.72
CA ILE A 49 17.47 6.69 4.71
C ILE A 49 16.43 6.50 3.60
N MET A 50 15.47 7.41 3.48
CA MET A 50 14.44 7.37 2.44
C MET A 50 15.04 7.40 1.03
N ASP A 51 15.94 8.34 0.76
CA ASP A 51 16.57 8.49 -0.56
C ASP A 51 17.39 7.24 -0.90
N SER A 52 18.22 6.76 0.03
CA SER A 52 19.01 5.53 -0.18
C SER A 52 18.12 4.30 -0.36
N TYR A 53 16.99 4.24 0.34
CA TYR A 53 16.04 3.15 0.24
C TYR A 53 15.31 3.16 -1.10
N MET A 54 14.88 4.33 -1.58
CA MET A 54 14.24 4.50 -2.89
C MET A 54 15.21 4.34 -4.07
N GLU A 55 16.52 4.50 -3.84
CA GLU A 55 17.57 4.11 -4.78
C GLU A 55 17.79 2.60 -4.80
N LEU A 56 17.70 1.93 -3.64
CA LEU A 56 17.93 0.49 -3.50
C LEU A 56 16.79 -0.34 -4.09
N LEU A 57 15.53 -0.02 -3.80
CA LEU A 57 14.38 -0.86 -4.15
C LEU A 57 14.27 -1.20 -5.64
N PRO A 58 14.50 -0.29 -6.61
CA PRO A 58 14.46 -0.63 -8.03
C PRO A 58 15.54 -1.62 -8.47
N THR A 59 16.59 -1.82 -7.66
CA THR A 59 17.75 -2.64 -8.00
C THR A 59 17.66 -4.07 -7.50
N VAL A 60 16.78 -4.35 -6.52
CA VAL A 60 16.58 -5.73 -6.06
C VAL A 60 15.99 -6.56 -7.20
N ASP A 61 16.25 -7.87 -7.21
CA ASP A 61 15.76 -8.75 -8.28
C ASP A 61 14.31 -9.21 -8.04
N GLU A 62 13.77 -9.96 -9.01
CA GLU A 62 12.40 -10.50 -9.00
C GLU A 62 12.12 -11.52 -7.88
N ARG A 63 13.14 -11.96 -7.12
CA ARG A 63 12.95 -12.86 -5.99
C ARG A 63 12.46 -12.13 -4.74
N TRP A 64 12.53 -10.79 -4.72
CA TRP A 64 12.11 -9.97 -3.59
C TRP A 64 10.71 -9.39 -3.80
N SER A 65 9.82 -9.65 -2.83
CA SER A 65 8.54 -8.96 -2.71
C SER A 65 8.25 -8.69 -1.25
N GLY A 66 7.54 -7.60 -0.94
CA GLY A 66 7.31 -7.24 0.45
C GLY A 66 6.58 -5.93 0.59
N LEU A 67 6.50 -5.48 1.83
CA LEU A 67 5.89 -4.21 2.16
C LEU A 67 6.67 -3.48 3.25
N THR A 68 6.57 -2.15 3.23
CA THR A 68 7.27 -1.26 4.14
C THR A 68 6.32 -0.20 4.66
N PHE A 69 6.27 -0.08 5.99
CA PHE A 69 5.54 0.96 6.70
C PHE A 69 6.48 2.10 7.04
N PHE A 70 6.04 3.33 6.79
CA PHE A 70 6.63 4.56 7.31
C PHE A 70 5.63 5.22 8.25
N ILE A 71 6.01 5.39 9.51
CA ILE A 71 5.08 5.75 10.57
C ILE A 71 5.48 7.12 11.16
N PRO A 72 4.77 8.22 10.83
CA PRO A 72 4.92 9.51 11.52
C PRO A 72 4.24 9.43 12.89
N LYS A 73 4.97 9.65 14.00
CA LYS A 73 4.39 9.63 15.35
C LYS A 73 4.90 10.77 16.23
N ALA A 74 4.03 11.33 17.06
CA ALA A 74 4.41 12.24 18.14
C ALA A 74 4.46 11.51 19.48
N LEU A 75 5.21 12.10 20.42
CA LEU A 75 5.06 11.89 21.85
C LEU A 75 4.05 12.88 22.47
N ASP A 76 3.56 12.51 23.64
CA ASP A 76 2.78 13.35 24.56
C ASP A 76 3.53 14.65 24.89
N ASP A 77 2.97 15.79 24.49
CA ASP A 77 3.14 17.23 24.82
C ASP A 77 4.47 17.83 25.32
N SER A 78 5.55 17.08 25.52
CA SER A 78 6.77 17.54 26.21
C SER A 78 8.02 17.59 25.35
N ALA A 79 8.01 17.02 24.15
CA ALA A 79 9.12 17.12 23.20
C ALA A 79 8.59 17.12 21.77
N LYS A 80 8.78 18.24 21.06
CA LYS A 80 8.15 18.56 19.77
C LYS A 80 8.46 17.58 18.63
N CYS A 81 9.41 16.65 18.79
CA CYS A 81 9.75 15.67 17.74
C CYS A 81 10.35 14.33 18.22
N SER A 82 10.11 13.93 19.48
CA SER A 82 10.59 12.62 19.97
C SER A 82 9.53 11.53 19.75
N LEU A 83 9.97 10.31 19.42
CA LEU A 83 9.12 9.24 18.93
C LEU A 83 8.88 8.10 19.95
N GLN A 84 7.62 7.88 20.38
CA GLN A 84 6.93 6.60 20.70
C GLN A 84 5.94 6.70 21.88
N TYR A 85 4.69 6.25 21.69
CA TYR A 85 4.05 5.29 22.63
C TYR A 85 2.87 4.58 21.94
N THR A 86 3.09 3.34 21.50
CA THR A 86 2.02 2.43 21.11
C THR A 86 2.23 1.14 21.87
N ARG A 87 1.15 0.54 22.36
CA ARG A 87 1.20 -0.77 23.03
C ARG A 87 1.62 -1.90 22.09
N SER A 88 1.50 -1.72 20.77
CA SER A 88 1.98 -2.67 19.77
C SER A 88 3.50 -2.52 19.54
N PRO A 89 4.29 -3.58 19.78
CA PRO A 89 5.74 -3.59 19.52
C PRO A 89 6.11 -3.39 18.05
N LEU A 90 5.25 -3.79 17.11
CA LEU A 90 5.46 -3.60 15.66
C LEU A 90 5.41 -2.13 15.28
N LEU A 91 4.49 -1.38 15.89
CA LEU A 91 4.23 0.02 15.58
C LEU A 91 5.19 1.00 16.29
N ARG A 92 6.21 0.49 16.99
CA ARG A 92 7.27 1.26 17.66
C ARG A 92 8.35 1.77 16.69
N ARG A 93 8.40 1.24 15.48
CA ARG A 93 9.44 1.49 14.48
C ARG A 93 8.99 2.56 13.50
N ASN A 94 9.87 3.50 13.15
CA ASN A 94 9.57 4.55 12.16
C ASN A 94 9.50 4.00 10.76
N ILE A 95 10.39 3.05 10.46
CA ILE A 95 10.38 2.27 9.25
C ILE A 95 10.40 0.81 9.68
N PHE A 96 9.41 0.07 9.22
CA PHE A 96 9.33 -1.38 9.43
C PHE A 96 8.98 -2.02 8.11
N ASN A 97 9.76 -3.02 7.72
CA ASN A 97 9.47 -3.74 6.50
C ASN A 97 9.48 -5.25 6.70
N GLN A 98 8.64 -5.91 5.91
CA GLN A 98 8.55 -7.35 5.83
C GLN A 98 8.66 -7.77 4.37
N TYR A 99 9.70 -8.52 4.07
CA TYR A 99 9.98 -9.02 2.72
C TYR A 99 10.01 -10.54 2.72
N VAL A 100 9.55 -11.13 1.63
CA VAL A 100 9.78 -12.52 1.26
C VAL A 100 10.78 -12.52 0.12
N PHE A 101 11.84 -13.29 0.30
CA PHE A 101 12.84 -13.58 -0.71
C PHE A 101 12.71 -15.03 -1.17
N LEU A 102 12.62 -15.27 -2.48
CA LEU A 102 12.61 -16.61 -3.07
C LEU A 102 14.04 -17.20 -3.09
N GLY A 103 14.52 -17.62 -1.93
CA GLY A 103 15.82 -18.27 -1.74
C GLY A 103 16.22 -18.34 -0.27
N THR A 104 17.49 -18.68 -0.04
CA THR A 104 18.08 -18.77 1.31
C THR A 104 18.57 -17.41 1.81
N GLU A 105 18.88 -17.34 3.11
CA GLU A 105 19.45 -16.14 3.69
C GLU A 105 20.86 -15.82 3.16
N GLU A 106 21.66 -16.86 2.90
CA GLU A 106 22.98 -16.73 2.30
C GLU A 106 22.91 -16.16 0.89
N GLU A 107 21.92 -16.56 0.09
CA GLU A 107 21.70 -16.02 -1.26
C GLU A 107 21.24 -14.55 -1.23
N ALA A 108 20.61 -14.12 -0.15
CA ALA A 108 20.11 -12.75 0.06
C ALA A 108 21.16 -11.75 0.59
N HIS A 109 22.40 -12.20 0.87
CA HIS A 109 23.38 -11.45 1.64
C HIS A 109 23.69 -10.05 1.08
N ASP A 110 23.71 -9.88 -0.25
CA ASP A 110 23.99 -8.58 -0.89
C ASP A 110 22.92 -7.55 -0.55
N VAL A 111 21.63 -7.87 -0.79
CA VAL A 111 20.51 -6.97 -0.49
C VAL A 111 20.37 -6.74 1.01
N VAL A 112 20.55 -7.79 1.83
CA VAL A 112 20.56 -7.67 3.29
C VAL A 112 21.67 -6.73 3.75
N GLY A 113 22.86 -6.81 3.14
CA GLY A 113 23.99 -5.92 3.37
C GLY A 113 23.71 -4.49 2.97
N SER A 114 23.09 -4.26 1.80
CA SER A 114 22.65 -2.94 1.35
C SER A 114 21.61 -2.32 2.29
N MET A 115 20.63 -3.08 2.77
CA MET A 115 19.66 -2.63 3.77
C MET A 115 20.35 -2.22 5.08
N ALA A 116 21.33 -3.01 5.54
CA ALA A 116 22.12 -2.68 6.72
C ALA A 116 22.98 -1.42 6.53
N ALA A 117 23.56 -1.23 5.34
CA ALA A 117 24.38 -0.07 5.01
C ALA A 117 23.59 1.25 5.03
N ILE A 118 22.29 1.21 4.74
CA ILE A 118 21.39 2.36 4.85
C ILE A 118 20.75 2.51 6.25
N GLY A 119 21.18 1.71 7.23
CA GLY A 119 20.75 1.81 8.63
C GLY A 119 19.54 0.96 9.01
N LEU A 120 18.99 0.14 8.12
CA LEU A 120 17.91 -0.80 8.45
C LEU A 120 18.48 -2.02 9.20
N GLN A 121 18.05 -2.20 10.45
CA GLN A 121 18.46 -3.34 11.26
C GLN A 121 17.61 -4.55 10.91
N LYS A 122 18.24 -5.66 10.50
CA LYS A 122 17.55 -6.94 10.32
C LYS A 122 17.09 -7.47 11.69
N THR A 123 15.79 -7.60 11.87
CA THR A 123 15.19 -8.09 13.13
C THR A 123 14.66 -9.52 13.02
N LEU A 124 14.48 -10.03 11.81
CA LEU A 124 14.06 -11.40 11.56
C LEU A 124 14.67 -11.91 10.25
N ALA A 125 15.11 -13.16 10.27
CA ALA A 125 15.27 -14.00 9.08
C ALA A 125 14.64 -15.36 9.41
N ARG A 126 13.62 -15.77 8.65
CA ARG A 126 12.87 -16.99 8.92
C ARG A 126 12.64 -17.75 7.61
N LYS A 127 13.16 -18.98 7.56
CA LYS A 127 12.93 -19.87 6.42
C LYS A 127 11.46 -20.26 6.30
N ILE A 128 10.97 -20.28 5.07
CA ILE A 128 9.66 -20.75 4.63
C ILE A 128 9.91 -21.99 3.77
N THR A 129 9.48 -23.14 4.28
CA THR A 129 9.56 -24.44 3.61
C THR A 129 8.23 -24.86 3.00
N THR A 130 7.12 -24.42 3.57
CA THR A 130 5.79 -24.59 2.99
C THR A 130 4.99 -23.30 3.11
N TRP A 131 4.32 -22.89 2.04
CA TRP A 131 3.44 -21.72 2.09
C TRP A 131 2.32 -21.92 3.12
N ASN A 132 1.72 -23.11 3.14
CA ASN A 132 0.57 -23.37 3.98
C ASN A 132 0.90 -23.41 5.48
N ASP A 133 1.93 -24.15 5.88
CA ASP A 133 2.20 -24.34 7.31
C ASP A 133 3.08 -23.23 7.88
N ASP A 134 4.02 -22.69 7.10
CA ASP A 134 4.91 -21.63 7.59
C ASP A 134 4.34 -20.23 7.40
N TYR A 135 3.35 -20.04 6.52
CA TYR A 135 2.74 -18.73 6.25
C TYR A 135 1.25 -18.66 6.57
N VAL A 136 0.42 -19.45 5.88
CA VAL A 136 -1.05 -19.35 6.03
C VAL A 136 -1.50 -19.72 7.45
N LYS A 137 -0.93 -20.75 8.06
CA LYS A 137 -1.26 -21.19 9.43
C LYS A 137 -0.54 -20.42 10.54
N MET A 138 0.15 -19.32 10.23
CA MET A 138 0.80 -18.51 11.27
C MET A 138 -0.18 -17.88 12.25
N ALA A 139 -1.40 -17.62 11.81
CA ALA A 139 -2.50 -17.14 12.64
C ALA A 139 -3.76 -17.93 12.29
N ASP A 140 -4.61 -18.11 13.29
CA ASP A 140 -5.94 -18.63 13.05
C ASP A 140 -6.72 -17.65 12.16
N PRO A 141 -7.58 -18.13 11.25
CA PRO A 141 -8.45 -17.25 10.48
C PRO A 141 -9.27 -16.36 11.41
N GLU A 142 -9.08 -15.05 11.31
CA GLU A 142 -9.90 -14.09 12.04
C GLU A 142 -11.25 -13.91 11.34
N TYR A 143 -12.33 -14.10 12.08
CA TYR A 143 -13.66 -13.73 11.61
C TYR A 143 -13.79 -12.21 11.65
N LEU A 144 -13.77 -11.59 10.47
CA LEU A 144 -14.11 -10.18 10.32
C LEU A 144 -15.62 -10.03 10.46
N PHE A 145 -16.07 -9.68 11.66
CA PHE A 145 -17.46 -9.27 11.88
C PHE A 145 -17.59 -7.79 11.48
N PRO A 146 -18.44 -7.43 10.51
CA PRO A 146 -18.75 -6.03 10.27
C PRO A 146 -19.39 -5.46 11.55
N THR A 147 -18.60 -4.68 12.30
CA THR A 147 -19.12 -4.00 13.47
C THR A 147 -19.97 -2.82 13.00
N PRO A 148 -21.18 -2.61 13.55
CA PRO A 148 -21.97 -1.44 13.23
C PRO A 148 -21.13 -0.19 13.50
N PHE A 149 -21.09 0.72 12.52
CA PHE A 149 -20.44 2.02 12.66
C PHE A 149 -20.91 2.69 13.95
N ALA A 150 -20.01 2.86 14.91
CA ALA A 150 -20.32 3.54 16.17
C ALA A 150 -19.98 5.03 15.98
N PRO A 151 -20.97 5.94 15.94
CA PRO A 151 -20.76 7.36 15.61
C PRO A 151 -19.84 8.14 16.58
N ASN A 152 -19.40 7.52 17.66
CA ASN A 152 -18.50 8.10 18.68
C ASN A 152 -17.16 7.36 18.81
N LYS A 153 -16.70 6.62 17.79
CA LYS A 153 -15.35 6.02 17.78
C LYS A 153 -14.53 6.46 16.56
N THR A 154 -13.23 6.32 16.73
CA THR A 154 -12.04 6.62 15.91
C THR A 154 -12.05 6.22 14.42
N LEU A 155 -13.21 5.83 13.85
CA LEU A 155 -13.39 5.40 12.46
C LEU A 155 -13.86 6.53 11.52
N ASN A 156 -14.16 7.73 12.03
CA ASN A 156 -14.42 8.93 11.20
C ASN A 156 -13.24 9.25 10.25
N PHE A 157 -12.07 8.70 10.55
CA PHE A 157 -10.86 8.91 9.79
C PHE A 157 -10.91 8.36 8.36
N PHE A 158 -11.70 7.32 8.08
CA PHE A 158 -11.85 6.81 6.70
C PHE A 158 -13.01 7.47 5.96
N MET A 159 -13.75 8.39 6.59
CA MET A 159 -14.87 9.05 5.95
C MET A 159 -14.40 10.20 5.07
N PRO A 160 -14.95 10.33 3.85
CA PRO A 160 -14.77 11.52 3.04
C PRO A 160 -15.46 12.74 3.68
N SER A 161 -15.00 13.93 3.33
CA SER A 161 -15.59 15.21 3.70
C SER A 161 -15.18 16.29 2.71
N ASP A 162 -15.78 17.47 2.80
CA ASP A 162 -15.41 18.66 2.01
C ASP A 162 -13.90 19.00 2.01
N THR A 163 -13.14 18.51 3.00
CA THR A 163 -11.70 18.77 3.12
C THR A 163 -10.82 17.52 3.00
N ARG A 164 -11.40 16.33 2.91
CA ARG A 164 -10.68 15.05 3.02
C ARG A 164 -11.21 14.02 2.04
N VAL A 165 -10.31 13.26 1.42
CA VAL A 165 -10.67 12.32 0.37
C VAL A 165 -11.37 11.05 0.87
N GLY A 166 -11.17 10.67 2.14
CA GLY A 166 -11.71 9.42 2.68
C GLY A 166 -11.09 8.15 2.09
N GLY A 167 -11.47 7.00 2.66
CA GLY A 167 -10.91 5.70 2.31
C GLY A 167 -9.48 5.50 2.80
N VAL A 168 -8.78 4.56 2.19
CA VAL A 168 -7.35 4.27 2.42
C VAL A 168 -6.62 4.55 1.11
N PRO A 169 -6.45 5.83 0.71
CA PRO A 169 -6.06 6.17 -0.65
C PRO A 169 -4.69 5.64 -1.02
N SER A 170 -4.56 5.27 -2.30
CA SER A 170 -3.35 4.71 -2.86
C SER A 170 -3.08 5.22 -4.25
N VAL A 171 -1.85 5.04 -4.70
CA VAL A 171 -1.42 5.26 -6.08
C VAL A 171 -0.52 4.11 -6.52
N LEU A 172 -0.72 3.70 -7.77
CA LEU A 172 0.10 2.72 -8.47
C LEU A 172 1.24 3.46 -9.16
N VAL A 173 2.47 3.15 -8.75
CA VAL A 173 3.67 3.93 -9.10
C VAL A 173 4.63 3.10 -9.96
N PRO A 174 4.99 3.58 -11.16
CA PRO A 174 5.93 2.88 -12.03
C PRO A 174 7.38 3.01 -11.53
N ARG A 175 8.27 2.16 -12.03
CA ARG A 175 9.65 2.04 -11.54
C ARG A 175 10.43 3.36 -11.61
N GLU A 176 10.26 4.12 -12.70
CA GLU A 176 10.95 5.39 -12.96
C GLU A 176 10.57 6.50 -11.96
N LYS A 177 9.47 6.33 -11.22
CA LYS A 177 8.98 7.26 -10.21
C LYS A 177 9.47 6.94 -8.79
N SER A 178 10.45 6.03 -8.63
CA SER A 178 10.96 5.63 -7.31
C SER A 178 11.46 6.79 -6.44
N ALA A 179 12.24 7.72 -7.01
CA ALA A 179 12.72 8.89 -6.27
C ALA A 179 11.56 9.83 -5.86
N ASP A 180 10.55 9.96 -6.72
CA ASP A 180 9.36 10.77 -6.47
C ASP A 180 8.52 10.19 -5.32
N VAL A 181 8.49 8.85 -5.14
CA VAL A 181 7.87 8.21 -3.95
C VAL A 181 8.52 8.71 -2.66
N GLY A 182 9.85 8.73 -2.63
CA GLY A 182 10.60 9.26 -1.49
C GLY A 182 10.24 10.71 -1.21
N GLN A 183 10.09 11.53 -2.26
CA GLN A 183 9.65 12.92 -2.12
C GLN A 183 8.22 13.05 -1.59
N ALA A 184 7.28 12.24 -2.08
CA ALA A 184 5.90 12.24 -1.61
C ALA A 184 5.80 11.92 -0.11
N ILE A 185 6.53 10.89 0.34
CA ILE A 185 6.57 10.51 1.76
C ILE A 185 7.23 11.64 2.59
N LYS A 186 8.39 12.17 2.17
CA LYS A 186 9.04 13.30 2.88
C LYS A 186 8.12 14.53 2.99
N ASN A 187 7.42 14.88 1.91
CA ASN A 187 6.46 15.99 1.90
C ASN A 187 5.37 15.79 2.95
N ARG A 188 4.81 14.58 3.03
CA ARG A 188 3.76 14.35 4.01
C ARG A 188 4.25 14.29 5.44
N PHE A 189 5.42 13.71 5.67
CA PHE A 189 6.02 13.75 6.99
C PHE A 189 6.31 15.19 7.45
N ASN A 190 6.70 16.09 6.54
CA ASN A 190 6.83 17.53 6.82
C ASN A 190 5.46 18.18 7.12
N GLU A 191 4.42 17.86 6.35
CA GLU A 191 3.04 18.33 6.61
C GLU A 191 2.58 17.90 8.02
N CYS A 192 2.88 16.65 8.38
CA CYS A 192 2.60 16.09 9.69
C CYS A 192 3.34 16.79 10.82
N ALA A 193 4.62 17.12 10.62
CA ALA A 193 5.40 17.87 11.59
C ALA A 193 4.89 19.32 11.77
N ALA A 194 4.45 19.95 10.68
CA ALA A 194 3.99 21.35 10.69
C ALA A 194 2.61 21.56 11.34
N ASN A 195 1.68 20.63 11.10
CA ASN A 195 0.29 20.76 11.55
C ASN A 195 0.03 20.18 12.95
N GLY A 196 1.06 19.59 13.57
CA GLY A 196 0.92 18.82 14.80
C GLY A 196 0.34 17.44 14.53
N LEU A 197 0.86 16.44 15.25
CA LEU A 197 0.44 15.05 15.15
C LEU A 197 -0.82 14.86 16.00
N THR A 198 -1.90 15.56 15.63
CA THR A 198 -3.15 15.51 16.39
C THR A 198 -3.85 14.17 16.19
N GLN A 199 -4.55 13.72 17.23
CA GLN A 199 -5.40 12.52 17.21
C GLN A 199 -6.54 12.58 16.18
N ASP A 200 -6.73 13.72 15.51
CA ASP A 200 -7.79 13.97 14.53
C ASP A 200 -7.52 13.37 13.16
N GLY A 201 -6.45 12.57 13.02
CA GLY A 201 -6.22 11.81 11.80
C GLY A 201 -5.72 12.69 10.66
N ILE A 202 -4.62 13.39 10.90
CA ILE A 202 -3.86 14.06 9.83
C ILE A 202 -2.64 13.21 9.44
N CYS A 203 -2.21 12.28 10.31
CA CYS A 203 -0.93 11.57 10.20
C CYS A 203 -1.08 10.09 10.51
N GLY A 204 -1.51 9.34 9.51
CA GLY A 204 -1.46 7.88 9.51
C GLY A 204 -0.09 7.39 9.03
N TRP A 205 0.03 6.09 8.75
CA TRP A 205 1.25 5.53 8.19
C TRP A 205 1.18 5.44 6.67
N TYR A 206 2.35 5.37 6.05
CA TYR A 206 2.51 5.12 4.62
C TYR A 206 2.92 3.68 4.43
N GLU A 207 2.35 3.03 3.42
CA GLU A 207 2.73 1.68 3.06
C GLU A 207 3.24 1.66 1.63
N ILE A 208 4.44 1.12 1.42
CA ILE A 208 4.90 0.73 0.09
C ILE A 208 4.73 -0.77 -0.01
N TYR A 209 3.82 -1.24 -0.86
CA TYR A 209 3.81 -2.61 -1.33
C TYR A 209 4.72 -2.70 -2.55
N HIS A 210 5.85 -3.40 -2.41
CA HIS A 210 6.88 -3.53 -3.43
C HIS A 210 6.68 -4.80 -4.27
N ALA A 211 7.04 -4.70 -5.55
CA ALA A 211 7.00 -5.79 -6.52
C ALA A 211 5.56 -6.23 -6.85
N VAL A 212 4.65 -5.27 -7.07
CA VAL A 212 3.27 -5.53 -7.51
C VAL A 212 3.24 -6.34 -8.81
N SER A 213 4.13 -6.01 -9.75
CA SER A 213 4.39 -6.76 -10.98
C SER A 213 5.44 -7.88 -10.81
N GLY A 214 5.67 -8.37 -9.59
CA GLY A 214 6.77 -9.31 -9.31
C GLY A 214 8.17 -8.72 -9.56
N ASN A 215 8.26 -7.39 -9.64
CA ASN A 215 9.50 -6.66 -9.98
C ASN A 215 10.08 -7.08 -11.35
N ALA A 216 9.23 -7.63 -12.23
CA ALA A 216 9.59 -7.93 -13.61
C ALA A 216 10.05 -6.63 -14.30
N LYS A 217 11.11 -6.75 -15.11
CA LYS A 217 11.59 -5.63 -15.94
C LYS A 217 10.75 -5.43 -17.19
N GLU A 218 10.07 -6.50 -17.62
CA GLU A 218 9.17 -6.49 -18.77
C GLU A 218 7.70 -6.52 -18.29
N PRO A 219 6.83 -5.66 -18.86
CA PRO A 219 5.39 -5.69 -18.64
C PRO A 219 4.75 -7.05 -18.91
N PHE A 220 3.76 -7.43 -18.11
CA PHE A 220 2.84 -8.50 -18.48
C PHE A 220 1.82 -8.01 -19.52
N ASP A 221 1.31 -8.93 -20.34
CA ASP A 221 0.26 -8.64 -21.31
C ASP A 221 -1.00 -8.08 -20.62
N ALA A 222 -1.26 -6.79 -20.85
CA ALA A 222 -2.36 -6.05 -20.24
C ALA A 222 -3.73 -6.50 -20.75
N ASP A 223 -3.83 -7.08 -21.95
CA ASP A 223 -5.10 -7.47 -22.57
C ASP A 223 -5.64 -8.82 -22.06
N SER A 224 -4.82 -9.56 -21.30
CA SER A 224 -5.14 -10.90 -20.81
C SER A 224 -6.19 -10.93 -19.69
N VAL A 225 -6.46 -9.80 -19.01
CA VAL A 225 -7.37 -9.70 -17.85
C VAL A 225 -8.09 -8.34 -17.81
N SER A 226 -9.00 -8.16 -16.85
CA SER A 226 -9.79 -6.93 -16.67
C SER A 226 -9.15 -5.86 -15.80
N ILE A 227 -7.89 -6.04 -15.38
CA ILE A 227 -7.18 -5.06 -14.55
C ILE A 227 -6.52 -4.00 -15.44
N THR A 228 -6.40 -2.76 -14.98
CA THR A 228 -5.71 -1.70 -15.73
C THR A 228 -4.26 -2.10 -16.01
N SER A 229 -3.75 -1.67 -17.16
CA SER A 229 -2.35 -1.88 -17.57
C SER A 229 -1.34 -1.35 -16.54
N SER A 230 -1.72 -0.34 -15.74
CA SER A 230 -0.89 0.18 -14.66
C SER A 230 -0.48 -0.90 -13.65
N PHE A 231 -1.36 -1.84 -13.30
CA PHE A 231 -1.00 -2.97 -12.43
C PHE A 231 0.08 -3.89 -13.02
N ARG A 232 0.33 -3.83 -14.33
CA ARG A 232 1.38 -4.62 -15.00
C ARG A 232 2.72 -3.90 -15.05
N ASN A 233 2.71 -2.57 -15.00
CA ASN A 233 3.90 -1.73 -15.14
C ASN A 233 4.35 -1.11 -13.81
N THR A 234 3.50 -1.21 -12.78
CA THR A 234 3.74 -0.65 -11.46
C THR A 234 4.74 -1.46 -10.66
N LEU A 235 5.70 -0.77 -10.05
CA LEU A 235 6.62 -1.36 -9.09
C LEU A 235 6.08 -1.25 -7.65
N TYR A 236 5.43 -0.13 -7.34
CA TYR A 236 4.94 0.17 -5.99
C TYR A 236 3.44 0.44 -5.97
N HIS A 237 2.74 -0.19 -5.03
CA HIS A 237 1.45 0.31 -4.58
C HIS A 237 1.70 1.10 -3.29
N LEU A 238 1.62 2.44 -3.41
CA LEU A 238 1.84 3.37 -2.30
C LEU A 238 0.49 3.71 -1.67
N VAL A 239 0.35 3.49 -0.36
CA VAL A 239 -0.85 3.75 0.42
C VAL A 239 -0.60 4.85 1.43
N ASP A 240 -1.53 5.80 1.53
CA ASP A 240 -1.58 6.84 2.56
C ASP A 240 -2.76 6.54 3.50
N THR A 241 -2.48 5.93 4.66
CA THR A 241 -3.52 5.68 5.68
C THR A 241 -3.74 6.91 6.54
N GLY A 242 -3.43 8.11 6.06
CA GLY A 242 -3.39 9.41 6.73
C GLY A 242 -4.61 10.29 6.51
N ASN A 243 -5.60 9.81 5.74
CA ASN A 243 -6.75 10.58 5.22
C ASN A 243 -6.31 11.97 4.73
N PRO A 244 -5.51 12.05 3.65
CA PRO A 244 -5.01 13.31 3.12
C PRO A 244 -6.14 14.26 2.72
N SER A 245 -5.82 15.55 2.64
CA SER A 245 -6.72 16.51 2.00
C SER A 245 -6.85 16.22 0.50
N HIS A 246 -7.86 16.81 -0.14
CA HIS A 246 -8.01 16.78 -1.59
C HIS A 246 -6.74 17.29 -2.29
N ASP A 247 -6.24 18.46 -1.90
CA ASP A 247 -5.03 19.06 -2.49
C ASP A 247 -3.79 18.17 -2.32
N THR A 248 -3.62 17.57 -1.13
CA THR A 248 -2.49 16.66 -0.87
C THR A 248 -2.59 15.43 -1.76
N MET A 249 -3.77 14.83 -1.91
CA MET A 249 -3.93 13.63 -2.72
C MET A 249 -3.79 13.93 -4.21
N ASP A 250 -4.31 15.06 -4.68
CA ASP A 250 -4.16 15.53 -6.06
C ASP A 250 -2.68 15.75 -6.41
N ALA A 251 -1.89 16.32 -5.50
CA ALA A 251 -0.45 16.48 -5.68
C ALA A 251 0.29 15.14 -5.72
N VAL A 252 -0.09 14.17 -4.87
CA VAL A 252 0.46 12.80 -4.89
C VAL A 252 0.16 12.13 -6.23
N TYR A 253 -1.06 12.28 -6.71
CA TYR A 253 -1.54 11.75 -7.97
C TYR A 253 -0.85 12.37 -9.20
N GLU A 254 -0.66 13.68 -9.22
CA GLU A 254 0.11 14.38 -10.25
C GLU A 254 1.57 13.91 -10.27
N LEU A 255 2.16 13.70 -9.09
CA LEU A 255 3.56 13.34 -8.95
C LEU A 255 3.84 11.89 -9.36
N LEU A 256 2.98 10.94 -8.94
CA LEU A 256 3.34 9.52 -8.90
C LEU A 256 2.69 8.64 -9.98
N GLY A 257 1.50 8.97 -10.47
CA GLY A 257 0.85 8.17 -11.50
C GLY A 257 -0.67 8.31 -11.52
N ASP A 258 -1.29 7.85 -12.61
CA ASP A 258 -2.70 8.11 -12.93
C ASP A 258 -3.70 7.11 -12.33
N HIS A 259 -3.22 6.02 -11.73
CA HIS A 259 -4.08 4.91 -11.29
C HIS A 259 -3.92 4.59 -9.80
N CYS A 260 -4.95 4.01 -9.23
CA CYS A 260 -5.01 3.54 -7.84
C CYS A 260 -5.57 2.12 -7.80
N TYR A 261 -5.37 1.43 -6.68
CA TYR A 261 -6.05 0.16 -6.46
C TYR A 261 -7.50 0.40 -6.04
N GLN A 262 -8.47 -0.16 -6.76
CA GLN A 262 -9.92 0.06 -6.52
C GLN A 262 -10.35 -0.03 -5.05
N SER A 263 -9.82 -0.98 -4.28
CA SER A 263 -10.21 -1.18 -2.86
C SER A 263 -9.60 -0.17 -1.91
N GLU A 264 -8.52 0.45 -2.32
CA GLU A 264 -7.67 1.34 -1.53
C GLU A 264 -7.46 2.61 -2.33
N CYS A 265 -8.46 3.07 -3.07
CA CYS A 265 -8.41 4.35 -3.75
C CYS A 265 -9.01 5.43 -2.84
N ALA A 266 -8.62 6.69 -3.08
CA ALA A 266 -9.34 7.82 -2.50
C ALA A 266 -10.84 7.69 -2.79
N TYR A 267 -11.67 7.88 -1.78
CA TYR A 267 -13.11 7.78 -1.98
C TYR A 267 -13.60 8.94 -2.83
N GLU A 268 -13.25 10.18 -2.49
CA GLU A 268 -13.46 11.34 -3.33
C GLU A 268 -12.21 11.63 -4.15
N ILE A 269 -12.39 11.76 -5.47
CA ILE A 269 -11.31 12.04 -6.42
C ILE A 269 -11.74 13.22 -7.27
N SER A 270 -10.92 14.26 -7.31
CA SER A 270 -11.24 15.45 -8.09
C SER A 270 -11.17 15.15 -9.59
N GLU A 271 -11.93 15.91 -10.37
CA GLU A 271 -11.82 15.90 -11.84
C GLU A 271 -10.43 16.36 -12.30
N ALA A 272 -9.77 17.23 -11.53
CA ALA A 272 -8.40 17.67 -11.81
C ALA A 272 -7.39 16.51 -11.69
N ALA A 273 -7.61 15.60 -10.73
CA ALA A 273 -6.88 14.34 -10.63
C ALA A 273 -7.35 13.28 -11.65
N GLY A 274 -8.30 13.59 -12.54
CA GLY A 274 -8.78 12.70 -13.60
C GLY A 274 -10.03 11.89 -13.23
N GLY A 275 -10.59 12.09 -12.04
CA GLY A 275 -11.84 11.44 -11.61
C GLY A 275 -11.72 9.93 -11.36
N TRP A 276 -12.74 9.37 -10.71
CA TRP A 276 -12.72 7.97 -10.27
C TRP A 276 -12.72 6.96 -11.42
N LYS A 277 -13.45 7.22 -12.52
CA LYS A 277 -13.53 6.30 -13.67
C LYS A 277 -12.14 6.03 -14.25
N LYS A 278 -11.38 7.10 -14.54
CA LYS A 278 -10.03 7.01 -15.11
C LYS A 278 -9.06 6.38 -14.11
N ARG A 279 -9.08 6.81 -12.85
CA ARG A 279 -8.14 6.33 -11.83
C ARG A 279 -8.29 4.86 -11.53
N VAL A 280 -9.53 4.39 -11.36
CA VAL A 280 -9.82 3.02 -10.94
C VAL A 280 -9.80 2.05 -12.13
N TYR A 281 -10.41 2.42 -13.26
CA TYR A 281 -10.66 1.50 -14.37
C TYR A 281 -9.95 1.88 -15.68
N GLY A 282 -9.52 3.13 -15.81
CA GLY A 282 -8.72 3.59 -16.95
C GLY A 282 -9.30 3.22 -18.30
N GLU A 283 -8.44 2.67 -19.14
CA GLU A 283 -8.75 2.18 -20.48
C GLU A 283 -9.72 1.00 -20.53
N GLN A 284 -9.97 0.32 -19.41
CA GLN A 284 -10.87 -0.83 -19.36
C GLN A 284 -12.33 -0.45 -19.12
N TYR A 285 -12.62 0.80 -18.75
CA TYR A 285 -13.96 1.23 -18.31
C TYR A 285 -15.04 0.90 -19.35
N ASP A 286 -14.87 1.34 -20.61
CA ASP A 286 -15.89 1.16 -21.66
C ASP A 286 -16.17 -0.31 -21.97
N LYS A 287 -15.12 -1.13 -21.99
CA LYS A 287 -15.24 -2.59 -22.19
C LYS A 287 -16.02 -3.23 -21.04
N LEU A 288 -15.71 -2.84 -19.81
CA LEU A 288 -16.40 -3.33 -18.61
C LEU A 288 -17.85 -2.84 -18.56
N LEU A 289 -18.11 -1.60 -18.98
CA LEU A 289 -19.46 -1.03 -19.05
C LEU A 289 -20.33 -1.80 -20.04
N ALA A 290 -19.81 -2.11 -21.23
CA ALA A 290 -20.52 -2.94 -22.20
C ALA A 290 -20.86 -4.34 -21.64
N ILE A 291 -19.98 -4.91 -20.80
CA ILE A 291 -20.23 -6.18 -20.11
C ILE A 291 -21.30 -6.02 -19.03
N LYS A 292 -21.20 -4.98 -18.18
CA LYS A 292 -22.18 -4.66 -17.14
C LYS A 292 -23.57 -4.50 -17.75
N MET A 293 -23.72 -3.69 -18.79
CA MET A 293 -25.01 -3.45 -19.46
C MET A 293 -25.57 -4.69 -20.17
N LYS A 294 -24.72 -5.65 -20.54
CA LYS A 294 -25.17 -6.93 -21.10
C LYS A 294 -25.75 -7.87 -20.02
N TYR A 295 -25.15 -7.90 -18.83
CA TYR A 295 -25.46 -8.90 -17.80
C TYR A 295 -26.30 -8.36 -16.63
N ASP A 296 -26.31 -7.05 -16.43
CA ASP A 296 -27.09 -6.34 -15.40
C ASP A 296 -27.64 -5.02 -15.96
N PRO A 297 -28.51 -5.08 -17.01
CA PRO A 297 -29.08 -3.91 -17.66
C PRO A 297 -30.05 -3.11 -16.76
N ASP A 298 -30.57 -3.73 -15.70
CA ASP A 298 -31.49 -3.11 -14.75
C ASP A 298 -30.77 -2.64 -13.47
N GLU A 299 -29.43 -2.68 -13.46
CA GLU A 299 -28.55 -2.22 -12.37
C GLU A 299 -28.86 -2.80 -10.98
N VAL A 300 -29.25 -4.07 -10.94
CA VAL A 300 -29.54 -4.78 -9.69
C VAL A 300 -28.33 -4.78 -8.76
N PHE A 301 -27.11 -4.81 -9.31
CA PHE A 301 -25.85 -4.75 -8.58
C PHE A 301 -25.18 -3.38 -8.68
N TRP A 302 -25.89 -2.32 -8.32
CA TRP A 302 -25.35 -0.96 -8.25
C TRP A 302 -24.45 -0.76 -7.02
N CYS A 303 -23.38 0.03 -7.19
CA CYS A 303 -22.56 0.55 -6.12
C CYS A 303 -21.82 1.81 -6.54
N ARG A 304 -21.55 2.69 -5.57
CA ARG A 304 -20.79 3.93 -5.80
C ARG A 304 -19.39 3.61 -6.35
N HIS A 305 -18.99 4.32 -7.40
CA HIS A 305 -17.74 4.14 -8.15
C HIS A 305 -17.54 2.74 -8.75
N CYS A 306 -18.63 1.99 -8.91
CA CYS A 306 -18.63 0.76 -9.71
C CYS A 306 -18.82 1.08 -11.20
N ILE A 307 -18.49 0.13 -12.06
CA ILE A 307 -18.81 0.23 -13.49
C ILE A 307 -20.33 0.45 -13.66
N GLY A 308 -20.72 1.54 -14.33
CA GLY A 308 -22.11 1.95 -14.50
C GLY A 308 -22.70 2.84 -13.40
N ASP A 309 -21.94 3.27 -12.38
CA ASP A 309 -22.48 4.09 -11.26
C ASP A 309 -23.21 5.38 -11.69
N GLU A 310 -22.82 5.97 -12.83
CA GLU A 310 -23.35 7.24 -13.34
C GLU A 310 -24.21 7.10 -14.61
N GLU A 311 -24.49 5.87 -15.04
CA GLU A 311 -25.34 5.61 -16.21
C GLU A 311 -26.84 5.56 -15.83
#